data_AF-A0A380VCZ7-F1
#
_entry.id   AF-A0A380VCZ7-F1
#
_cell.length_a   1.000
_cell.length_b   1.000
_cell.length_c   1.000
_cell.angle_alpha   90.00
_cell.angle_beta   90.00
_cell.angle_gamma   90.00
#
_symmetry.space_group_name_H-M   'P 1'
#
loop_
_entity.id
_entity.type
_entity.pdbx_description
1 polymer ?
#
loop_
_entity_poly.entity_id
_entity_poly.type
_entity_poly.pdbx_seq_one_letter_code
_entity_poly.pdbx_strand_id
1 'polypeptide(L)'
;MLSYSATFSLLSLLPLNAYAVAPSGQIQYASDQGLSISNSLAPGDSHSIAIGGNSLGKRAKALKPGTIAIGWHAIATGKDSTALGSRSTATKEGAIAIGEDTVVQSGANYSTVIGYNLRTESKQITVVGNRIKILRDSKNSFVGGTEIELVRNQDRIVQ
;
A
#
# COMPACT_ATOMS: atom_id res chain seq x y z
N MET A 1 -5.76 -4.36 -56.38
CA MET A 1 -7.14 -4.24 -55.83
C MET A 1 -7.56 -5.63 -55.40
N LEU A 2 -7.78 -6.01 -54.14
CA LEU A 2 -8.16 -5.29 -52.93
C LEU A 2 -7.48 -5.92 -51.70
N SER A 3 -7.00 -5.08 -50.81
CA SER A 3 -6.53 -5.39 -49.46
C SER A 3 -7.72 -5.65 -48.52
N TYR A 4 -7.76 -6.78 -47.81
CA TYR A 4 -8.63 -6.95 -46.65
C TYR A 4 -7.77 -6.89 -45.38
N SER A 5 -7.67 -5.69 -44.82
CA SER A 5 -7.12 -5.44 -43.49
C SER A 5 -8.20 -5.79 -42.48
N ALA A 6 -8.16 -6.98 -41.89
CA ALA A 6 -8.98 -7.30 -40.74
C ALA A 6 -8.41 -6.57 -39.52
N THR A 7 -8.94 -5.38 -39.24
CA THR A 7 -8.75 -4.71 -37.95
C THR A 7 -9.42 -5.54 -36.87
N PHE A 8 -8.63 -6.25 -36.05
CA PHE A 8 -9.15 -6.86 -34.82
C PHE A 8 -9.57 -5.73 -33.87
N SER A 9 -10.87 -5.55 -33.66
CA SER A 9 -11.37 -4.65 -32.64
C SER A 9 -11.14 -5.29 -31.26
N LEU A 10 -10.44 -4.58 -30.38
CA LEU A 10 -10.02 -5.03 -29.06
C LEU A 10 -11.18 -5.12 -28.04
N LEU A 11 -12.40 -5.40 -28.50
CA LEU A 11 -13.64 -5.31 -27.70
C LEU A 11 -14.37 -6.66 -27.55
N SER A 12 -13.91 -7.74 -28.18
CA SER A 12 -14.67 -8.99 -28.29
C SER A 12 -14.49 -10.01 -27.15
N LEU A 13 -13.90 -9.64 -26.00
CA LEU A 13 -13.62 -10.61 -24.90
C LEU A 13 -13.88 -10.08 -23.48
N LEU A 14 -14.67 -9.01 -23.31
CA LEU A 14 -15.00 -8.52 -21.96
C LEU A 14 -16.16 -9.34 -21.37
N PRO A 15 -15.96 -10.11 -20.28
CA PRO A 15 -17.09 -10.61 -19.51
C PRO A 15 -17.87 -9.43 -18.92
N LEU A 16 -19.20 -9.60 -18.87
CA LEU A 16 -20.13 -8.70 -18.21
C LEU A 16 -19.66 -8.51 -16.75
N ASN A 17 -19.63 -7.25 -16.28
CA ASN A 17 -19.44 -6.81 -14.88
C ASN A 17 -18.05 -6.24 -14.48
N ALA A 18 -17.40 -5.43 -15.33
CA ALA A 18 -16.20 -4.67 -14.94
C ALA A 18 -16.30 -3.19 -15.32
N TYR A 19 -16.30 -2.28 -14.34
CA TYR A 19 -16.44 -0.84 -14.55
C TYR A 19 -15.15 -0.09 -14.21
N ALA A 20 -14.39 0.32 -15.23
CA ALA A 20 -13.16 1.10 -15.11
C ALA A 20 -13.44 2.59 -15.22
N VAL A 21 -13.02 3.36 -14.20
CA VAL A 21 -13.02 4.83 -14.24
C VAL A 21 -11.58 5.33 -14.33
N ALA A 22 -10.88 5.00 -15.44
CA ALA A 22 -9.65 5.69 -15.84
C ALA A 22 -9.31 5.42 -17.32
N PRO A 23 -8.78 6.39 -18.09
CA PRO A 23 -8.46 6.21 -19.52
C PRO A 23 -7.36 5.18 -19.80
N SER A 24 -6.55 4.78 -18.80
CA SER A 24 -5.41 3.87 -18.96
C SER A 24 -5.34 2.74 -17.93
N GLY A 25 -6.32 2.62 -17.03
CA GLY A 25 -6.36 1.58 -16.02
C GLY A 25 -7.04 0.32 -16.56
N GLN A 26 -6.28 -0.75 -16.81
CA GLN A 26 -6.86 -2.07 -17.04
C GLN A 26 -7.51 -2.55 -15.74
N ILE A 27 -8.82 -2.78 -15.75
CA ILE A 27 -9.47 -3.54 -14.70
C ILE A 27 -9.39 -5.02 -15.08
N GLN A 28 -8.56 -5.76 -14.34
CA GLN A 28 -8.44 -7.20 -14.47
C GLN A 28 -9.28 -7.85 -13.35
N TYR A 29 -10.41 -8.44 -13.72
CA TYR A 29 -11.08 -9.40 -12.84
C TYR A 29 -10.81 -10.79 -13.39
N ALA A 30 -9.96 -11.54 -12.70
CA ALA A 30 -9.99 -13.01 -12.72
C ALA A 30 -10.27 -13.46 -11.28
N SER A 31 -10.75 -14.70 -11.08
CA SER A 31 -11.11 -15.26 -9.77
C SER A 31 -10.05 -15.06 -8.67
N ASP A 32 -8.79 -14.88 -9.09
CA ASP A 32 -7.63 -14.80 -8.23
C ASP A 32 -6.88 -13.45 -8.32
N GLN A 33 -7.49 -12.40 -8.87
CA GLN A 33 -6.82 -11.10 -9.07
C GLN A 33 -7.45 -9.97 -8.23
N GLY A 34 -6.63 -8.98 -7.86
CA GLY A 34 -7.05 -7.80 -7.11
C GLY A 34 -7.53 -6.64 -7.97
N LEU A 35 -8.23 -5.70 -7.35
CA LEU A 35 -8.72 -4.47 -7.98
C LEU A 35 -7.56 -3.48 -8.21
N SER A 36 -7.34 -3.06 -9.46
CA SER A 36 -6.35 -2.03 -9.81
C SER A 36 -7.00 -0.83 -10.49
N ILE A 37 -6.74 0.39 -10.00
CA ILE A 37 -7.24 1.67 -10.57
C ILE A 37 -6.07 2.66 -10.76
N SER A 38 -6.05 3.35 -11.92
CA SER A 38 -5.10 4.44 -12.24
C SER A 38 -3.62 4.02 -12.22
N ASN A 39 -3.22 3.20 -13.20
CA ASN A 39 -1.84 2.71 -13.38
C ASN A 39 -1.26 1.98 -12.14
N SER A 40 -2.09 1.36 -11.31
CA SER A 40 -1.69 0.62 -10.10
C SER A 40 -1.39 -0.87 -10.39
N LEU A 41 -1.08 -1.65 -9.34
CA LEU A 41 -0.77 -3.09 -9.44
C LEU A 41 -1.30 -3.85 -8.22
N ALA A 42 -2.29 -4.73 -8.42
CA ALA A 42 -2.87 -5.59 -7.39
C ALA A 42 -2.86 -7.10 -7.78
N PRO A 43 -1.68 -7.74 -7.91
CA PRO A 43 -1.55 -9.16 -8.26
C PRO A 43 -1.69 -10.08 -7.05
N GLY A 44 -1.88 -9.55 -5.83
CA GLY A 44 -2.01 -10.40 -4.65
C GLY A 44 -3.27 -11.24 -4.76
N ASP A 45 -3.11 -12.57 -4.70
CA ASP A 45 -4.20 -13.55 -4.83
C ASP A 45 -5.43 -13.10 -4.02
N SER A 46 -6.60 -13.05 -4.67
CA SER A 46 -7.95 -12.66 -4.19
C SER A 46 -8.01 -11.57 -3.09
N HIS A 47 -8.82 -10.53 -3.33
CA HIS A 47 -9.15 -9.44 -2.37
C HIS A 47 -8.12 -8.31 -2.19
N SER A 48 -7.08 -8.22 -3.03
CA SER A 48 -6.18 -7.05 -2.99
C SER A 48 -6.77 -5.82 -3.72
N ILE A 49 -6.44 -4.60 -3.27
CA ILE A 49 -6.89 -3.33 -3.85
C ILE A 49 -5.68 -2.41 -4.02
N ALA A 50 -5.40 -1.93 -5.23
CA ALA A 50 -4.38 -0.92 -5.50
C ALA A 50 -4.98 0.27 -6.26
N ILE A 51 -4.81 1.49 -5.77
CA ILE A 51 -5.34 2.71 -6.37
C ILE A 51 -4.26 3.78 -6.43
N GLY A 52 -4.00 4.30 -7.62
CA GLY A 52 -3.14 5.45 -7.83
C GLY A 52 -1.78 5.08 -8.40
N GLY A 53 -1.24 6.00 -9.20
CA GLY A 53 0.01 5.87 -9.90
C GLY A 53 0.17 6.99 -10.91
N ASN A 54 1.35 7.09 -11.51
CA ASN A 54 1.63 8.06 -12.57
C ASN A 54 2.26 7.39 -13.80
N SER A 55 2.34 8.16 -14.88
CA SER A 55 3.00 7.75 -16.13
C SER A 55 4.50 7.50 -16.00
N LEU A 56 5.12 7.94 -14.90
CA LEU A 56 6.56 7.78 -14.61
C LEU A 56 6.89 6.44 -13.90
N GLY A 57 5.94 5.50 -13.84
CA GLY A 57 6.16 4.16 -13.31
C GLY A 57 6.07 4.04 -11.78
N LYS A 58 5.80 5.13 -11.07
CA LYS A 58 5.53 5.12 -9.62
C LYS A 58 4.05 4.88 -9.40
N ARG A 59 3.72 3.68 -8.91
CA ARG A 59 2.36 3.19 -8.75
C ARG A 59 2.10 2.59 -7.39
N ALA A 60 0.83 2.58 -6.97
CA ALA A 60 0.36 1.82 -5.83
C ALA A 60 0.52 0.32 -6.11
N LYS A 61 0.94 -0.44 -5.09
CA LYS A 61 1.25 -1.87 -5.19
C LYS A 61 0.64 -2.64 -4.03
N ALA A 62 -0.32 -3.50 -4.30
CA ALA A 62 -0.94 -4.42 -3.35
C ALA A 62 -0.54 -5.86 -3.72
N LEU A 63 0.53 -6.38 -3.11
CA LEU A 63 1.27 -7.54 -3.63
C LEU A 63 0.98 -8.87 -2.90
N LYS A 64 0.09 -8.88 -1.92
CA LYS A 64 -0.29 -10.07 -1.15
C LYS A 64 -1.81 -10.17 -0.97
N PRO A 65 -2.35 -11.34 -0.59
CA PRO A 65 -3.78 -11.48 -0.29
C PRO A 65 -4.25 -10.49 0.77
N GLY A 66 -5.47 -9.96 0.59
CA GLY A 66 -6.09 -9.00 1.51
C GLY A 66 -5.40 -7.65 1.61
N THR A 67 -4.47 -7.31 0.71
CA THR A 67 -3.72 -6.05 0.80
C THR A 67 -4.46 -4.86 0.21
N ILE A 68 -4.31 -3.69 0.83
CA ILE A 68 -4.84 -2.42 0.32
C ILE A 68 -3.69 -1.43 0.15
N ALA A 69 -3.52 -0.87 -1.05
CA ALA A 69 -2.53 0.15 -1.37
C ALA A 69 -3.19 1.34 -2.08
N ILE A 70 -3.34 2.48 -1.43
CA ILE A 70 -4.02 3.65 -2.00
C ILE A 70 -3.10 4.87 -1.90
N GLY A 71 -2.75 5.45 -3.05
CA GLY A 71 -1.91 6.66 -3.13
C GLY A 71 -0.72 6.49 -4.07
N TRP A 72 -0.16 7.63 -4.50
CA TRP A 72 1.03 7.61 -5.36
C TRP A 72 2.18 6.90 -4.64
N HIS A 73 2.70 5.82 -5.25
CA HIS A 73 3.76 5.00 -4.67
C HIS A 73 3.42 4.36 -3.31
N ALA A 74 2.15 4.11 -3.00
CA ALA A 74 1.75 3.32 -1.83
C ALA A 74 2.15 1.84 -2.03
N ILE A 75 2.70 1.18 -1.01
CA ILE A 75 3.23 -0.19 -1.12
C ILE A 75 2.74 -1.05 0.04
N ALA A 76 1.85 -2.01 -0.24
CA ALA A 76 1.41 -3.03 0.69
C ALA A 76 1.93 -4.41 0.25
N THR A 77 2.80 -5.02 1.05
CA THR A 77 3.42 -6.33 0.73
C THR A 77 3.35 -7.33 1.88
N GLY A 78 2.79 -6.96 3.04
CA GLY A 78 2.43 -7.91 4.07
C GLY A 78 1.07 -8.52 3.79
N LYS A 79 0.83 -9.79 4.13
CA LYS A 79 -0.52 -10.36 4.05
C LYS A 79 -1.47 -9.52 4.93
N ASP A 80 -2.67 -9.23 4.43
CA ASP A 80 -3.69 -8.42 5.13
C ASP A 80 -3.21 -7.01 5.53
N SER A 81 -2.19 -6.48 4.86
CA SER A 81 -1.61 -5.15 5.16
C SER A 81 -2.29 -4.02 4.41
N THR A 82 -2.32 -2.84 5.02
CA THR A 82 -2.90 -1.61 4.45
C THR A 82 -1.86 -0.51 4.37
N ALA A 83 -1.64 0.06 3.20
CA ALA A 83 -0.84 1.25 2.95
C ALA A 83 -1.74 2.31 2.29
N LEU A 84 -2.06 3.39 3.00
CA LEU A 84 -2.93 4.46 2.52
C LEU A 84 -2.21 5.79 2.66
N GLY A 85 -1.90 6.44 1.55
CA GLY A 85 -1.17 7.71 1.50
C GLY A 85 -0.02 7.69 0.50
N SER A 86 0.39 8.87 0.04
CA SER A 86 1.56 9.04 -0.83
C SER A 86 2.81 8.45 -0.17
N ARG A 87 3.52 7.56 -0.86
CA ARG A 87 4.73 6.87 -0.35
C ARG A 87 4.53 6.06 0.93
N SER A 88 3.28 5.79 1.34
CA SER A 88 2.98 4.91 2.47
C SER A 88 3.44 3.48 2.18
N THR A 89 3.96 2.78 3.18
CA THR A 89 4.54 1.45 3.01
C THR A 89 4.21 0.53 4.19
N ALA A 90 3.51 -0.57 3.93
CA ALA A 90 3.20 -1.61 4.92
C ALA A 90 3.72 -2.97 4.42
N THR A 91 4.85 -3.44 4.97
CA THR A 91 5.56 -4.64 4.48
C THR A 91 5.41 -5.87 5.37
N LYS A 92 4.57 -5.79 6.40
CA LYS A 92 4.43 -6.79 7.45
C LYS A 92 2.99 -7.23 7.61
N GLU A 93 2.81 -8.46 8.08
CA GLU A 93 1.48 -9.07 8.20
C GLU A 93 0.58 -8.25 9.11
N GLY A 94 -0.64 -7.98 8.65
CA GLY A 94 -1.62 -7.15 9.36
C GLY A 94 -1.15 -5.73 9.68
N ALA A 95 -0.07 -5.24 9.05
CA ALA A 95 0.44 -3.90 9.27
C ALA A 95 -0.44 -2.86 8.58
N ILE A 96 -0.71 -1.76 9.29
CA ILE A 96 -1.48 -0.62 8.80
C ILE A 96 -0.56 0.61 8.80
N ALA A 97 -0.36 1.21 7.63
CA ALA A 97 0.41 2.42 7.38
C ALA A 97 -0.50 3.46 6.72
N ILE A 98 -0.91 4.48 7.47
CA ILE A 98 -1.82 5.53 6.99
C ILE A 98 -1.12 6.89 7.06
N GLY A 99 -1.21 7.65 5.97
CA GLY A 99 -0.66 8.98 5.77
C GLY A 99 0.64 9.00 4.95
N GLU A 100 1.09 10.20 4.61
CA GLU A 100 2.22 10.41 3.70
C GLU A 100 3.55 10.05 4.37
N ASP A 101 4.44 9.36 3.64
CA ASP A 101 5.76 8.93 4.11
C ASP A 101 5.72 8.05 5.39
N THR A 102 4.62 7.31 5.60
CA THR A 102 4.49 6.38 6.73
C THR A 102 4.96 4.98 6.35
N VAL A 103 5.90 4.41 7.12
CA VAL A 103 6.58 3.14 6.81
C VAL A 103 6.51 2.16 7.99
N VAL A 104 5.81 1.04 7.80
CA VAL A 104 5.74 -0.09 8.74
C VAL A 104 6.47 -1.29 8.15
N GLN A 105 7.57 -1.67 8.79
CA GLN A 105 8.49 -2.65 8.22
C GLN A 105 9.31 -3.43 9.26
N SER A 106 10.30 -4.19 8.80
CA SER A 106 11.34 -4.78 9.67
C SER A 106 10.83 -5.56 10.90
N GLY A 107 9.82 -6.41 10.70
CA GLY A 107 9.30 -7.26 11.77
C GLY A 107 8.10 -6.67 12.52
N ALA A 108 7.68 -5.43 12.23
CA ALA A 108 6.50 -4.75 12.77
C ALA A 108 5.14 -5.36 12.36
N ASN A 109 4.95 -6.65 12.60
CA ASN A 109 3.66 -7.34 12.37
C ASN A 109 2.57 -6.74 13.28
N TYR A 110 1.34 -6.70 12.77
CA TYR A 110 0.14 -6.28 13.49
C TYR A 110 0.24 -4.88 14.12
N SER A 111 0.99 -3.97 13.48
CA SER A 111 1.19 -2.61 13.97
C SER A 111 0.31 -1.63 13.20
N THR A 112 -0.19 -0.61 13.89
CA THR A 112 -1.05 0.44 13.31
C THR A 112 -0.36 1.78 13.41
N VAL A 113 -0.04 2.40 12.27
CA VAL A 113 0.73 3.63 12.21
C VAL A 113 -0.01 4.65 11.35
N ILE A 114 -0.34 5.80 11.93
CA ILE A 114 -1.22 6.81 11.33
C ILE A 114 -0.61 8.20 11.49
N GLY A 115 -0.34 8.89 10.38
CA GLY A 115 0.15 10.27 10.40
C GLY A 115 1.16 10.55 9.30
N TYR A 116 2.07 11.49 9.55
CA TYR A 116 3.01 12.01 8.54
C TYR A 116 4.45 11.69 8.90
N ASN A 117 5.20 11.12 7.95
CA ASN A 117 6.63 10.81 8.11
C ASN A 117 6.90 9.95 9.34
N LEU A 118 6.26 8.77 9.38
CA LEU A 118 6.38 7.84 10.50
C LEU A 118 7.18 6.61 10.08
N ARG A 119 7.94 6.03 10.99
CA ARG A 119 8.64 4.77 10.75
C ARG A 119 8.57 3.85 11.95
N THR A 120 8.10 2.62 11.75
CA THR A 120 7.98 1.64 12.82
C THR A 120 8.61 0.30 12.42
N GLU A 121 9.44 -0.22 13.32
CA GLU A 121 10.10 -1.52 13.22
C GLU A 121 9.78 -2.46 14.41
N SER A 122 8.94 -2.02 15.37
CA SER A 122 8.50 -2.84 16.50
C SER A 122 7.15 -3.51 16.23
N LYS A 123 6.92 -4.68 16.84
CA LYS A 123 5.69 -5.46 16.71
C LYS A 123 4.56 -4.91 17.58
N GLN A 124 3.31 -5.12 17.15
CA GLN A 124 2.11 -4.93 17.97
C GLN A 124 2.04 -3.55 18.65
N ILE A 125 2.42 -2.51 17.91
CA ILE A 125 2.45 -1.13 18.40
C ILE A 125 1.48 -0.26 17.62
N THR A 126 0.86 0.69 18.31
CA THR A 126 0.07 1.76 17.70
C THR A 126 0.85 3.07 17.74
N VAL A 127 0.94 3.76 16.60
CA VAL A 127 1.66 5.03 16.47
C VAL A 127 0.77 6.06 15.81
N VAL A 128 0.62 7.23 16.43
CA VAL A 128 -0.17 8.33 15.86
C VAL A 128 0.57 9.65 15.98
N GLY A 129 0.90 10.31 14.88
CA GLY A 129 1.62 11.58 14.99
C GLY A 129 2.34 12.09 13.75
N ASN A 130 3.42 12.82 13.99
CA ASN A 130 4.25 13.44 12.95
C ASN A 130 5.74 13.22 13.25
N ARG A 131 6.55 12.77 12.29
CA ARG A 131 8.00 12.59 12.48
C ARG A 131 8.33 11.69 13.70
N ILE A 132 7.73 10.51 13.77
CA ILE A 132 8.00 9.51 14.83
C ILE A 132 8.75 8.33 14.22
N LYS A 133 9.84 7.93 14.87
CA LYS A 133 10.63 6.75 14.50
C LYS A 133 10.72 5.80 15.68
N ILE A 134 10.33 4.55 15.46
CA ILE A 134 10.37 3.49 16.46
C ILE A 134 11.20 2.35 15.92
N LEU A 135 12.32 2.08 16.58
CA LEU A 135 13.17 0.96 16.26
C LEU A 135 12.60 -0.36 16.83
N ARG A 136 13.23 -1.46 16.41
CA ARG A 136 12.89 -2.82 16.87
C ARG A 136 12.94 -2.91 18.39
N ASP A 137 12.14 -3.82 18.94
CA ASP A 137 12.12 -4.17 20.36
C ASP A 137 11.75 -3.00 21.30
N SER A 138 11.04 -1.98 20.78
CA SER A 138 10.39 -0.99 21.62
C SER A 138 9.37 -1.67 22.54
N LYS A 139 9.37 -1.29 23.82
CA LYS A 139 8.47 -1.83 24.83
C LYS A 139 7.11 -1.17 24.84
N ASN A 140 6.93 -0.11 24.05
CA ASN A 140 5.73 0.68 24.07
C ASN A 140 4.67 0.00 23.20
N SER A 141 3.44 -0.10 23.72
CA SER A 141 2.28 -0.55 22.94
C SER A 141 1.61 0.60 22.18
N PHE A 142 1.82 1.83 22.63
CA PHE A 142 1.30 3.06 22.03
C PHE A 142 2.33 4.19 22.09
N VAL A 143 2.45 4.96 21.01
CA VAL A 143 3.26 6.17 20.93
C VAL A 143 2.50 7.23 20.16
N GLY A 144 2.36 8.42 20.73
CA GLY A 144 1.73 9.54 20.06
C GLY A 144 2.46 10.85 20.30
N GLY A 145 2.44 11.74 19.30
CA GLY A 145 3.04 13.06 19.40
C GLY A 145 3.70 13.54 18.12
N THR A 146 4.72 14.39 18.27
CA THR A 146 5.54 14.89 17.16
C THR A 146 7.01 14.76 17.55
N GLU A 147 7.87 14.40 16.60
CA GLU A 147 9.33 14.37 16.80
C GLU A 147 9.77 13.43 17.94
N ILE A 148 9.39 12.15 17.85
CA ILE A 148 9.73 11.13 18.85
C ILE A 148 10.64 10.08 18.21
N GLU A 149 11.76 9.74 18.84
CA GLU A 149 12.61 8.62 18.41
C GLU A 149 12.80 7.60 19.53
N LEU A 150 12.16 6.44 19.41
CA LEU A 150 12.37 5.33 20.33
C LEU A 150 13.49 4.44 19.81
N VAL A 151 14.64 4.53 20.49
CA VAL A 151 15.83 3.72 20.21
C VAL A 151 15.82 2.51 21.15
N ARG A 152 16.40 1.39 20.72
CA ARG A 152 16.50 0.15 21.53
C ARG A 152 16.87 0.48 22.99
N ASN A 153 16.07 -0.03 23.92
CA ASN A 153 16.30 0.10 25.37
C ASN A 153 16.35 1.53 25.94
N GLN A 154 15.94 2.59 25.21
CA GLN A 154 15.78 3.94 25.78
C GLN A 154 14.63 4.71 25.13
N ASP A 155 13.63 5.09 25.93
CA ASP A 155 12.63 6.10 25.58
C ASP A 155 13.30 7.48 25.60
N ARG A 156 13.87 7.92 24.48
CA ARG A 156 14.39 9.28 24.34
C ARG A 156 13.40 10.11 23.51
N ILE A 157 12.77 11.09 24.13
CA ILE A 157 12.10 12.17 23.40
C ILE A 157 13.21 13.11 22.92
N VAL A 158 13.40 13.22 21.61
CA VAL A 158 14.33 14.19 21.03
C VAL A 158 13.52 15.45 20.76
N GLN A 159 13.66 16.46 21.62
CA GLN A 159 13.10 17.80 21.39
C GLN A 159 13.89 18.55 20.32
#